data_AF-T1QEH7-F1
#
_entry.id   AF-T1QEH7-F1
#
_cell.length_a   1.000
_cell.length_b   1.000
_cell.length_c   1.000
_cell.angle_alpha   90.00
_cell.angle_beta   90.00
_cell.angle_gamma   90.00
#
_symmetry.space_group_name_H-M   'P 1'
#
loop_
_entity.id
_entity.type
_entity.pdbx_description
1 polymer ?
#
loop_
_entity_poly.entity_id
_entity_poly.type
_entity_poly.pdbx_seq_one_letter_code
_entity_poly.pdbx_strand_id
1 'polypeptide(L)'
;WMRLPNFRVVGDNLKDRFDGASRVMVSNTDRVRGNGNGNAIVSNSASNSVHGHKDGLGRRHRYNFQLKPYNPEHKPPGPKDLVYLEPSPPFCEKNPKLGILGTHGRQCNDTS
;
A
#
# COMPACT_ATOMS: atom_id res chain seq x y z
N TRP A 1 20.07 15.29 -23.48
CA TRP A 1 19.48 14.02 -22.99
C TRP A 1 18.93 14.25 -21.59
N MET A 2 17.83 13.59 -21.22
CA MET A 2 17.32 13.65 -19.85
C MET A 2 18.26 12.89 -18.89
N ARG A 3 18.42 13.38 -17.66
CA ARG A 3 19.22 12.73 -16.61
C ARG A 3 18.43 12.66 -15.31
N LEU A 4 18.67 11.61 -14.54
CA LEU A 4 18.13 11.46 -13.20
C LEU A 4 18.88 12.36 -12.21
N PRO A 5 18.20 12.84 -11.16
CA PRO A 5 18.84 13.59 -10.09
C PRO A 5 19.78 12.69 -9.27
N ASN A 6 20.63 13.32 -8.45
CA ASN A 6 21.42 12.60 -7.45
C ASN A 6 20.49 11.90 -6.45
N PHE A 7 20.84 10.68 -6.05
CA PHE A 7 20.04 9.89 -5.11
C PHE A 7 19.84 10.56 -3.75
N ARG A 8 20.75 11.46 -3.33
CA ARG A 8 20.53 12.27 -2.11
C ARG A 8 19.24 13.09 -2.17
N VAL A 9 18.98 13.74 -3.31
CA VAL A 9 17.76 14.53 -3.54
C VAL A 9 16.53 13.64 -3.46
N VAL A 10 16.61 12.41 -3.99
CA VAL A 10 15.52 11.43 -3.88
C VAL A 10 15.28 11.05 -2.42
N GLY A 11 16.35 10.81 -1.66
CA GLY A 11 16.31 10.51 -0.23
C GLY A 11 15.65 11.64 0.57
N ASP A 12 16.05 12.89 0.33
CA ASP A 12 15.49 14.06 1.02
C ASP A 12 13.98 14.19 0.72
N ASN A 13 13.57 14.04 -0.54
CA ASN A 13 12.15 14.06 -0.92
C ASN A 13 11.34 12.94 -0.27
N LEU A 14 11.92 11.76 -0.06
CA LEU A 14 11.25 10.65 0.62
C LEU A 14 11.23 10.84 2.14
N LYS A 15 12.25 11.48 2.71
CA LYS A 15 12.30 11.83 4.14
C LYS A 15 11.18 12.82 4.50
N ASP A 16 10.95 13.84 3.67
CA ASP A 16 9.83 14.78 3.87
C ASP A 16 8.47 14.05 3.84
N ARG A 17 8.31 13.09 2.93
CA ARG A 17 7.09 12.26 2.84
C ARG A 17 6.95 11.29 4.01
N PHE A 18 8.05 10.85 4.60
CA PHE A 18 8.05 10.02 5.81
C PHE A 18 7.56 10.82 7.02
N ASP A 19 8.05 12.05 7.18
CA ASP A 19 7.61 12.94 8.28
C ASP A 19 6.13 13.34 8.15
N GLY A 20 5.63 13.44 6.92
CA GLY A 20 4.21 13.71 6.62
C GLY A 20 3.35 12.47 6.34
N ALA A 21 3.81 11.26 6.66
CA ALA A 21 3.11 10.03 6.31
C ALA A 21 1.73 9.95 7.00
N SER A 22 0.72 9.48 6.27
CA SER A 22 -0.67 9.44 6.76
C SER A 22 -1.07 8.06 7.28
N ARG A 23 -1.71 8.01 8.45
CA ARG A 23 -2.29 6.77 8.98
C ARG A 23 -3.56 6.42 8.22
N VAL A 24 -3.66 5.18 7.78
CA VAL A 24 -4.81 4.65 7.04
C VAL A 24 -5.34 3.38 7.69
N MET A 25 -6.58 3.01 7.35
CA MET A 25 -7.23 1.77 7.74
C MET A 25 -7.78 1.03 6.50
N VAL A 26 -7.88 -0.30 6.61
CA VAL A 26 -8.35 -1.18 5.52
C VAL A 26 -9.88 -1.28 5.56
N SER A 27 -10.57 -0.88 4.49
CA SER A 27 -12.02 -1.05 4.34
C SER A 27 -12.33 -2.32 3.52
N ASN A 28 -13.06 -3.27 4.09
CA ASN A 28 -13.39 -4.56 3.46
C ASN A 28 -14.76 -4.56 2.75
N THR A 29 -15.11 -3.46 2.09
CA THR A 29 -16.47 -3.19 1.58
C THR A 29 -16.84 -3.92 0.28
N ASP A 30 -15.89 -4.61 -0.38
CA ASP A 30 -16.12 -5.26 -1.68
C ASP A 30 -16.45 -6.77 -1.62
N ARG A 31 -16.55 -7.38 -0.43
CA ARG A 31 -16.82 -8.83 -0.30
C ARG A 31 -18.29 -9.24 -0.32
N VAL A 32 -19.23 -8.29 -0.45
CA VAL A 32 -20.68 -8.58 -0.31
C VAL A 32 -21.43 -8.66 -1.64
N ARG A 33 -20.79 -8.45 -2.81
CA ARG A 33 -21.49 -8.50 -4.11
C ARG A 33 -20.96 -9.62 -5.01
N GLY A 34 -21.56 -10.80 -4.91
CA GLY A 34 -21.38 -11.85 -5.93
C GLY A 34 -21.69 -13.28 -5.51
N ASN A 35 -22.79 -13.56 -4.80
CA ASN A 35 -23.27 -14.93 -4.62
C ASN A 35 -24.79 -14.99 -4.74
N GLY A 36 -25.29 -15.19 -5.96
CA GLY A 36 -26.73 -15.34 -6.21
C GLY A 36 -27.09 -15.27 -7.69
N ASN A 37 -26.75 -16.31 -8.46
CA ASN A 37 -27.60 -16.92 -9.50
C ASN A 37 -26.79 -17.93 -10.33
N GLY A 38 -26.71 -19.17 -9.84
CA GLY A 38 -26.34 -20.31 -10.68
C GLY A 38 -27.59 -20.78 -11.43
N ASN A 39 -27.74 -20.36 -12.69
CA ASN A 39 -28.55 -21.07 -13.67
C ASN A 39 -28.16 -20.63 -15.09
N ALA A 40 -27.24 -21.37 -15.70
CA ALA A 40 -27.04 -21.38 -17.14
C ALA A 40 -26.60 -22.79 -17.54
N ILE A 41 -27.61 -23.60 -17.85
CA ILE A 41 -27.48 -24.84 -18.59
C ILE A 41 -27.01 -24.43 -19.99
N VAL A 42 -25.80 -24.80 -20.41
CA VAL A 42 -25.37 -24.55 -21.80
C VAL A 42 -24.59 -25.75 -22.33
N SER A 43 -25.16 -26.34 -23.37
CA SER A 43 -24.79 -27.56 -24.07
C SER A 43 -23.39 -27.52 -24.67
N ASN A 44 -22.71 -28.68 -24.69
CA ASN A 44 -21.46 -28.88 -25.42
C ASN A 44 -21.69 -28.66 -26.93
N SER A 45 -21.13 -27.58 -27.45
CA SER A 45 -20.86 -27.42 -28.87
C SER A 45 -19.41 -27.00 -29.00
N ALA A 46 -18.58 -27.95 -29.46
CA ALA A 46 -17.19 -27.74 -29.74
C ALA A 46 -17.05 -26.80 -30.94
N SER A 47 -16.94 -25.50 -30.67
CA SER A 47 -16.63 -24.48 -31.67
C SER A 47 -15.17 -24.08 -31.54
N ASN A 48 -14.33 -24.61 -32.44
CA ASN A 48 -12.97 -24.13 -32.65
C ASN A 48 -13.04 -22.72 -33.27
N SER A 49 -12.72 -21.70 -32.47
CA SER A 49 -12.56 -20.33 -32.94
C SER A 49 -11.40 -19.69 -32.17
N VAL A 50 -10.24 -19.55 -32.83
CA VAL A 50 -8.99 -19.03 -32.25
C VAL A 50 -8.93 -17.48 -32.31
N HIS A 51 -10.06 -16.81 -32.57
CA HIS A 51 -10.17 -15.35 -32.55
C HIS A 51 -11.27 -14.92 -31.58
N GLY A 52 -11.01 -15.13 -30.29
CA GLY A 52 -11.69 -14.40 -29.22
C GLY A 52 -10.74 -13.35 -28.70
N HIS A 53 -11.01 -12.08 -29.01
CA HIS A 53 -10.56 -10.98 -28.17
C HIS A 53 -11.17 -11.23 -26.79
N LYS A 54 -10.43 -11.95 -25.93
CA LYS A 54 -10.67 -11.95 -24.50
C LYS A 54 -10.37 -10.52 -24.08
N ASP A 55 -11.39 -9.67 -24.16
CA ASP A 55 -11.46 -8.46 -23.36
C ASP A 55 -11.06 -8.88 -21.96
N GLY A 56 -9.81 -8.50 -21.65
CA GLY A 56 -9.10 -8.99 -20.51
C GLY A 56 -10.00 -8.73 -19.33
N LEU A 57 -10.37 -9.81 -18.63
CA LEU A 57 -10.94 -9.76 -17.30
C LEU A 57 -10.09 -8.74 -16.54
N GLY A 58 -10.64 -7.53 -16.44
CA GLY A 58 -9.91 -6.33 -16.07
C GLY A 58 -9.16 -6.68 -14.82
N ARG A 59 -7.83 -6.50 -14.86
CA ARG A 59 -6.87 -6.88 -13.81
C ARG A 59 -7.53 -6.66 -12.46
N ARG A 60 -8.16 -7.72 -11.92
CA ARG A 60 -8.91 -7.62 -10.67
C ARG A 60 -7.88 -7.11 -9.69
N HIS A 61 -8.12 -5.91 -9.16
CA HIS A 61 -7.19 -5.27 -8.25
C HIS A 61 -6.89 -6.32 -7.19
N ARG A 62 -5.67 -6.88 -7.18
CA ARG A 62 -5.31 -7.99 -6.28
C ARG A 62 -5.43 -7.59 -4.80
N TYR A 63 -5.71 -6.30 -4.57
CA TYR A 63 -5.92 -5.60 -3.33
C TYR A 63 -7.24 -4.80 -3.45
N ASN A 64 -8.40 -5.48 -3.53
CA ASN A 64 -9.74 -4.87 -3.47
C ASN A 64 -10.08 -4.32 -2.05
N PHE A 65 -9.11 -3.71 -1.37
CA PHE A 65 -9.37 -3.00 -0.13
C PHE A 65 -9.06 -1.52 -0.33
N GLN A 66 -10.06 -0.68 -0.04
CA GLN A 66 -9.87 0.76 -0.09
C GLN A 66 -9.18 1.20 1.20
N LEU A 67 -8.04 1.87 1.08
CA LEU A 67 -7.42 2.56 2.20
C LEU A 67 -8.23 3.82 2.50
N LYS A 68 -8.69 3.96 3.74
CA LYS A 68 -9.36 5.17 4.24
C LYS A 68 -8.45 5.87 5.24
N PRO A 69 -8.42 7.21 5.27
CA PRO A 69 -7.74 7.95 6.34
C PRO A 69 -8.25 7.48 7.71
N TYR A 70 -7.34 7.30 8.66
CA TYR A 70 -7.71 6.95 10.04
C TYR A 70 -8.46 8.09 10.73
N ASN A 71 -8.10 9.35 10.42
CA ASN A 71 -8.81 10.55 10.84
C ASN A 71 -9.53 11.19 9.64
N PRO A 72 -10.87 11.36 9.66
CA PRO A 72 -11.64 11.96 8.57
C PRO A 72 -11.24 13.40 8.22
N GLU A 73 -10.72 14.16 9.19
CA GLU A 73 -10.31 15.56 9.00
C GLU A 73 -8.95 15.70 8.31
N HIS A 74 -8.22 14.59 8.14
CA HIS A 74 -6.94 14.61 7.45
C HIS A 74 -7.15 14.50 5.93
N LYS A 75 -6.36 15.27 5.19
CA LYS A 75 -6.34 15.19 3.72
C LYS A 75 -6.06 13.74 3.29
N PRO A 76 -6.82 13.17 2.34
CA PRO A 76 -6.54 11.84 1.84
C PRO A 76 -5.18 11.80 1.14
N PRO A 77 -4.40 10.72 1.32
CA PRO A 77 -3.07 10.62 0.74
C PRO A 77 -3.14 10.55 -0.79
N GLY A 78 -2.25 11.29 -1.46
CA GLY A 78 -2.06 11.21 -2.90
C GLY A 78 -1.22 10.00 -3.32
N PRO A 79 -1.10 9.74 -4.64
CA PRO A 79 -0.37 8.58 -5.17
C PRO A 79 1.14 8.60 -4.92
N LYS A 80 1.70 9.75 -4.50
CA LYS A 80 3.12 9.89 -4.17
C LYS A 80 3.37 9.87 -2.66
N ASP A 81 2.32 9.88 -1.84
CA ASP A 81 2.46 10.04 -0.39
C ASP A 81 2.68 8.69 0.28
N LEU A 82 3.40 8.69 1.41
CA LEU A 82 3.61 7.49 2.20
C LEU A 82 2.46 7.31 3.19
N VAL A 83 2.06 6.06 3.39
CA VAL A 83 0.95 5.69 4.29
C VAL A 83 1.39 4.56 5.22
N TYR A 84 0.80 4.51 6.41
CA TYR A 84 1.05 3.45 7.38
C TYR A 84 -0.24 2.99 8.07
N LEU A 85 -0.26 1.73 8.53
CA LEU A 85 -1.41 1.12 9.20
C LEU A 85 -1.27 1.19 10.73
N GLU A 86 -0.09 0.81 11.22
CA GLU A 86 0.20 0.62 12.64
C GLU A 86 1.23 1.63 13.15
N PRO A 87 1.05 2.19 14.36
CA PRO A 87 2.04 3.07 14.97
C PRO A 87 3.40 2.39 15.13
N SER A 88 4.47 3.17 15.05
CA SER A 88 5.82 2.65 15.29
C SER A 88 6.01 2.24 16.76
N PRO A 89 6.74 1.15 17.03
CA PRO A 89 7.10 0.76 18.40
C PRO A 89 8.10 1.76 19.03
N PRO A 90 8.27 1.74 20.36
CA PRO A 90 9.35 2.50 21.00
C PRO A 90 10.71 1.90 20.62
N PHE A 91 11.65 2.75 20.20
CA PHE A 91 13.00 2.32 19.78
C PHE A 91 14.10 2.61 20.81
N CYS A 92 13.76 3.22 21.96
CA CYS A 92 14.74 3.63 22.98
C CYS A 92 15.48 2.42 23.59
N GLU A 93 14.71 1.42 24.03
CA GLU A 93 15.19 0.23 24.72
C GLU A 93 15.41 -0.95 23.76
N LYS A 94 16.37 -1.82 24.10
CA LYS A 94 16.65 -3.02 23.30
C LYS A 94 15.49 -4.01 23.41
N ASN A 95 14.94 -4.43 22.27
CA ASN A 95 13.92 -5.46 22.19
C ASN A 95 14.26 -6.47 21.07
N PRO A 96 14.92 -7.61 21.41
CA PRO A 96 15.31 -8.63 20.43
C PRO A 96 14.15 -9.25 19.66
N LYS A 97 12.94 -9.31 20.24
CA LYS A 97 11.76 -9.90 19.59
C LYS A 97 11.30 -9.09 18.38
N LEU A 98 11.52 -7.78 18.40
CA LEU A 98 11.16 -6.85 17.32
C LEU A 98 12.38 -6.41 16.51
N GLY A 99 13.57 -6.97 16.77
CA GLY A 99 14.82 -6.57 16.11
C GLY A 99 15.32 -5.17 16.50
N ILE A 100 14.83 -4.61 17.61
CA ILE A 100 15.18 -3.26 18.07
C ILE A 100 16.45 -3.34 18.92
N LEU A 101 17.50 -2.63 18.53
CA LEU A 101 18.80 -2.65 19.23
C LEU A 101 18.89 -1.68 20.42
N GLY A 102 17.98 -0.71 20.49
CA GLY A 102 18.01 0.37 21.47
C GLY A 102 18.91 1.54 21.01
N THR A 103 19.00 2.57 21.86
CA THR A 103 19.71 3.83 21.55
C THR A 103 20.99 4.05 22.36
N HIS A 104 21.28 3.20 23.35
CA HIS A 104 22.46 3.32 24.21
C HIS A 104 23.77 3.22 23.40
N GLY A 105 24.73 4.10 23.71
CA GLY A 105 26.04 4.14 23.05
C GLY A 105 26.04 4.79 21.66
N ARG A 106 24.90 5.30 21.17
CA ARG A 106 24.86 6.10 19.94
C ARG A 106 25.42 7.50 20.21
N GLN A 107 26.19 8.01 19.25
CA GLN A 107 26.63 9.40 19.29
C GLN A 107 25.41 10.33 19.21
N CYS A 108 25.40 11.35 20.07
CA CYS A 108 24.40 12.41 20.06
C CYS A 108 25.01 13.72 19.56
N ASN A 109 24.15 14.65 19.13
CA ASN A 109 24.54 16.01 18.79
C ASN A 109 24.05 16.95 19.90
N ASP A 110 24.96 17.43 20.74
CA ASP A 110 24.66 18.21 21.95
C ASP A 110 24.07 19.60 21.67
N THR A 111 24.14 20.08 20.43
CA THR A 111 23.59 21.40 20.05
C THR A 111 22.14 21.35 19.57
N SER A 112 21.48 20.18 19.67
CA SER A 112 20.13 19.94 19.13
C SER A 112 19.02 20.37 20.07
#